data_AF-A0A8D3DZI1-F1
#
_entry.id   AF-A0A8D3DZI1-F1
#
_cell.length_a   1.000
_cell.length_b   1.000
_cell.length_c   1.000
_cell.angle_alpha   90.00
_cell.angle_beta   90.00
_cell.angle_gamma   90.00
#
_symmetry.space_group_name_H-M   'P 1'
#
loop_
_entity.id
_entity.type
_entity.pdbx_description
1 polymer ?
#
loop_
_entity_poly.entity_id
_entity_poly.type
_entity_poly.pdbx_seq_one_letter_code
_entity_poly.pdbx_strand_id
1 'polypeptide(L)'
;MGRRSTSSTKSGKFMNPTDQARKEARKRELKKNKKQRMMVRAAVLKMKDPRQIIRDMEKLDEMEFNPVQQPLLNEKVLRDKRKKLRETFERIVRLYERENPETYKELRKLELDYETKRGQLALYFDSVKVGLRVNVWMLMHSKKICLSRICVDLSTEIGMIWMMKTATLKRTVKKREMKGAMVTRE
;
A
#
# COMPACT_ATOMS: atom_id res chain seq x y z
N MET A 1 25.76 15.34 23.68
CA MET A 1 27.12 15.31 23.10
C MET A 1 27.94 16.47 23.69
N GLY A 2 28.82 16.18 24.65
CA GLY A 2 29.49 17.19 25.48
C GLY A 2 30.40 18.15 24.71
N ARG A 3 30.36 19.42 25.09
CA ARG A 3 31.15 20.53 24.52
C ARG A 3 32.55 20.51 25.16
N ARG A 4 33.50 19.74 24.58
CA ARG A 4 34.89 19.74 25.03
C ARG A 4 35.55 21.11 24.80
N SER A 5 36.35 21.56 25.76
CA SER A 5 37.15 22.80 25.66
C SER A 5 38.15 22.70 24.51
N THR A 6 38.38 23.82 23.82
CA THR A 6 39.24 23.86 22.62
C THR A 6 40.74 23.89 22.94
N SER A 7 41.10 24.06 24.22
CA SER A 7 42.48 24.27 24.68
C SER A 7 43.18 23.00 25.18
N SER A 8 42.47 21.91 25.49
CA SER A 8 43.08 20.67 25.99
C SER A 8 42.97 19.50 25.02
N THR A 9 43.92 18.58 25.11
CA THR A 9 43.92 17.33 24.33
C THR A 9 42.87 16.35 24.84
N LYS A 10 42.64 15.24 24.10
CA LYS A 10 41.70 14.17 24.49
C LYS A 10 42.03 13.57 25.87
N SER A 11 43.28 13.71 26.34
CA SER A 11 43.77 13.27 27.65
C SER A 11 43.83 14.38 28.71
N GLY A 12 43.36 15.59 28.42
CA GLY A 12 43.42 16.73 29.34
C GLY A 12 44.75 17.48 29.38
N LYS A 13 45.80 16.99 28.70
CA LYS A 13 47.10 17.68 28.60
C LYS A 13 47.00 18.97 27.81
N PHE A 14 47.79 19.98 28.18
CA PHE A 14 47.94 21.25 27.46
C PHE A 14 48.31 20.98 25.99
N MET A 15 47.65 21.69 25.09
CA MET A 15 47.83 21.50 23.66
C MET A 15 48.96 22.38 23.15
N ASN A 16 49.75 21.89 22.18
CA ASN A 16 50.80 22.68 21.55
C ASN A 16 50.22 23.97 20.93
N PRO A 17 50.81 25.15 21.17
CA PRO A 17 50.32 26.43 20.60
C PRO A 17 50.16 26.39 19.07
N THR A 18 51.02 25.68 18.34
CA THR A 18 50.90 25.52 16.88
C THR A 18 49.68 24.69 16.47
N ASP A 19 49.37 23.63 17.22
CA ASP A 19 48.19 22.80 16.97
C ASP A 19 46.90 23.51 17.37
N GLN A 20 46.95 24.39 18.38
CA GLN A 20 45.83 25.24 18.74
C GLN A 20 45.52 26.23 17.60
N ALA A 21 46.52 26.90 17.03
CA ALA A 21 46.35 27.78 15.88
C ALA A 21 45.75 27.06 14.66
N ARG A 22 46.22 25.84 14.36
CA ARG A 22 45.66 25.00 13.28
C ARG A 22 44.20 24.60 13.54
N LYS A 23 43.87 24.20 14.76
CA LYS A 23 42.48 23.85 15.14
C LYS A 23 41.55 25.05 15.07
N GLU A 24 42.02 26.23 15.47
CA GLU A 24 41.26 27.47 15.34
C GLU A 24 41.02 27.86 13.88
N ALA A 25 42.04 27.75 13.02
CA ALA A 25 41.92 27.96 11.58
C ALA A 25 40.88 27.00 10.96
N ARG A 26 40.98 25.69 11.25
CA ARG A 26 40.01 24.68 10.79
C ARG A 26 38.59 24.96 11.29
N LYS A 27 38.43 25.43 12.54
CA LYS A 27 37.11 25.79 13.10
C LYS A 27 36.52 27.00 12.38
N ARG A 28 37.33 28.01 12.03
CA ARG A 28 36.89 29.17 11.24
C ARG A 28 36.47 28.73 9.82
N GLU A 29 37.24 27.86 9.19
CA GLU A 29 36.94 27.28 7.89
C GLU A 29 35.64 26.44 7.90
N LEU A 30 35.48 25.55 8.88
CA LEU A 30 34.26 24.76 9.05
C LEU A 30 33.02 25.64 9.27
N LYS A 31 33.16 26.78 9.97
CA LYS A 31 32.07 27.76 10.11
C LYS A 31 31.72 28.41 8.77
N LYS A 32 32.71 28.78 7.95
CA LYS A 32 32.48 29.32 6.59
C LYS A 32 31.76 28.28 5.71
N ASN A 33 32.25 27.05 5.70
CA ASN A 33 31.63 25.93 4.99
C ASN A 33 30.19 25.66 5.46
N LYS A 34 29.93 25.73 6.76
CA LYS A 34 28.55 25.59 7.29
C LYS A 34 27.64 26.71 6.79
N LYS A 35 28.11 27.96 6.81
CA LYS A 35 27.34 29.10 6.27
C LYS A 35 27.07 28.95 4.78
N GLN A 36 28.08 28.58 3.99
CA GLN A 36 27.93 28.31 2.56
C GLN A 36 26.91 27.20 2.30
N ARG A 37 26.98 26.08 3.04
CA ARG A 37 25.96 25.01 2.93
C ARG A 37 24.56 25.51 3.23
N MET A 38 24.38 26.38 4.22
CA MET A 38 23.07 26.96 4.52
C MET A 38 22.58 27.89 3.41
N MET A 39 23.46 28.72 2.84
CA MET A 39 23.12 29.57 1.69
C MET A 39 22.76 28.75 0.45
N VAL A 40 23.56 27.73 0.12
CA VAL A 40 23.29 26.81 -0.99
C VAL A 40 21.95 26.09 -0.77
N ARG A 41 21.66 25.62 0.45
CA ARG A 41 20.37 24.97 0.77
C ARG A 41 19.19 25.91 0.56
N ALA A 42 19.31 27.18 0.96
CA ALA A 42 18.27 28.17 0.76
C ALA A 42 18.07 28.49 -0.74
N ALA A 43 19.16 28.67 -1.48
CA ALA A 43 19.12 28.92 -2.92
C ALA A 43 18.50 27.76 -3.71
N VAL A 44 18.91 26.52 -3.42
CA VAL A 44 18.33 25.31 -4.04
C VAL A 44 16.84 25.20 -3.75
N LEU A 45 16.38 25.64 -2.58
CA LEU A 45 14.95 25.61 -2.24
C LEU A 45 14.15 26.67 -3.01
N LYS A 46 14.74 27.84 -3.29
CA LYS A 46 14.12 28.90 -4.10
C LYS A 46 14.03 28.56 -5.59
N MET A 47 14.96 27.75 -6.11
CA MET A 47 14.94 27.29 -7.51
C MET A 47 13.89 26.22 -7.80
N LYS A 48 13.21 25.68 -6.78
CA LYS A 48 12.19 24.65 -6.98
C LYS A 48 10.83 25.27 -7.23
N ASP A 49 10.17 24.82 -8.29
CA ASP A 49 8.81 25.22 -8.59
C ASP A 49 7.81 24.48 -7.69
N PRO A 50 7.00 25.20 -6.88
CA PRO A 50 6.04 24.56 -5.99
C PRO A 50 4.95 23.79 -6.75
N ARG A 51 4.55 24.28 -7.94
CA ARG A 51 3.59 23.60 -8.81
C ARG A 51 4.12 22.27 -9.33
N GLN A 52 5.43 22.16 -9.58
CA GLN A 52 6.04 20.90 -10.01
C GLN A 52 5.98 19.84 -8.90
N ILE A 53 6.18 20.25 -7.64
CA ILE A 53 6.13 19.34 -6.48
C ILE A 53 4.73 18.75 -6.32
N ILE A 54 3.67 19.56 -6.50
CA ILE A 54 2.29 19.07 -6.49
C ILE A 54 2.07 18.03 -7.60
N ARG A 55 2.51 18.32 -8.84
CA ARG A 55 2.39 17.37 -9.97
C ARG A 55 3.11 16.05 -9.69
N ASP A 56 4.29 16.10 -9.08
CA ASP A 56 5.04 14.89 -8.74
C ASP A 56 4.34 14.09 -7.63
N MET A 57 3.62 14.74 -6.71
CA MET A 57 2.77 14.07 -5.72
C MET A 57 1.53 13.45 -6.37
N GLU A 58 0.83 14.17 -7.26
CA GLU A 58 -0.33 13.66 -8.01
C GLU A 58 0.05 12.39 -8.81
N LYS A 59 1.19 12.38 -9.50
CA LYS A 59 1.69 11.18 -10.20
C LYS A 59 1.93 9.98 -9.28
N LEU A 60 2.44 10.20 -8.07
CA LEU A 60 2.62 9.11 -7.09
C LEU A 60 1.28 8.57 -6.61
N ASP A 61 0.27 9.44 -6.49
CA ASP A 61 -1.08 9.05 -6.07
C ASP A 61 -1.81 8.28 -7.17
N GLU A 62 -1.68 8.70 -8.43
CA GLU A 62 -2.20 7.96 -9.60
C GLU A 62 -1.61 6.54 -9.69
N MET A 63 -0.33 6.38 -9.34
CA MET A 63 0.32 5.07 -9.28
C MET A 63 -0.16 4.20 -8.11
N GLU A 64 -0.49 4.79 -6.96
CA GLU A 64 -0.99 4.05 -5.78
C GLU A 64 -2.46 3.64 -5.96
N PHE A 65 -3.29 4.53 -6.49
CA PHE A 65 -4.73 4.34 -6.63
C PHE A 65 -5.15 3.75 -7.99
N ASN A 66 -4.23 3.11 -8.71
CA ASN A 66 -4.57 2.44 -9.97
C ASN A 66 -5.34 1.13 -9.69
N PRO A 67 -6.63 1.01 -10.08
CA PRO A 67 -7.42 -0.19 -9.81
C PRO A 67 -7.08 -1.37 -10.72
N VAL A 68 -6.36 -1.13 -11.82
CA VAL A 68 -6.07 -2.12 -12.87
C VAL A 68 -4.69 -2.76 -12.66
N GLN A 69 -3.69 -1.95 -12.30
CA GLN A 69 -2.32 -2.42 -12.09
C GLN A 69 -1.91 -2.32 -10.64
N GLN A 70 -1.45 -3.44 -10.09
CA GLN A 70 -0.83 -3.47 -8.78
C GLN A 70 0.46 -2.62 -8.80
N PRO A 71 0.68 -1.72 -7.83
CA PRO A 71 1.84 -0.84 -7.84
C PRO A 71 3.15 -1.63 -7.91
N LEU A 72 4.02 -1.30 -8.87
CA LEU A 72 5.34 -1.93 -9.03
C LEU A 72 6.29 -1.65 -7.85
N LEU A 73 6.02 -0.59 -7.09
CA LEU A 73 6.82 -0.19 -5.93
C LEU A 73 6.14 -0.60 -4.63
N ASN A 74 6.96 -0.97 -3.64
CA ASN A 74 6.51 -1.21 -2.27
C ASN A 74 5.81 0.03 -1.69
N GLU A 75 4.61 -0.17 -1.14
CA GLU A 75 3.77 0.81 -0.44
C GLU A 75 4.56 1.73 0.50
N LYS A 76 5.52 1.16 1.25
CA LYS A 76 6.37 1.93 2.18
C LYS A 76 7.20 3.00 1.46
N VAL A 77 7.74 2.67 0.29
CA VAL A 77 8.58 3.57 -0.51
C VAL A 77 7.76 4.72 -1.10
N LEU A 78 6.51 4.47 -1.52
CA LEU A 78 5.60 5.50 -2.00
C LEU A 78 5.25 6.50 -0.90
N ARG A 79 4.91 6.00 0.30
CA ARG A 79 4.66 6.85 1.48
C ARG A 79 5.86 7.70 1.85
N ASP A 80 7.06 7.12 1.85
CA ASP A 80 8.30 7.84 2.18
C ASP A 80 8.64 8.92 1.14
N LYS A 81 8.45 8.63 -0.17
CA LYS A 81 8.62 9.62 -1.24
C LYS A 81 7.62 10.77 -1.11
N ARG A 82 6.34 10.45 -0.89
CA ARG A 82 5.28 11.45 -0.69
C ARG A 82 5.55 12.33 0.53
N LYS A 83 6.01 11.74 1.64
CA LYS A 83 6.40 12.48 2.84
C LYS A 83 7.53 13.49 2.56
N LYS A 84 8.57 13.08 1.82
CA LYS A 84 9.68 13.97 1.45
C LYS A 84 9.25 15.13 0.54
N LEU A 85 8.32 14.89 -0.38
CA LEU A 85 7.77 15.94 -1.25
C LEU A 85 6.95 16.95 -0.42
N ARG A 86 6.08 16.47 0.48
CA ARG A 86 5.35 17.34 1.43
C ARG A 86 6.27 18.19 2.30
N GLU A 87 7.28 17.59 2.92
CA GLU A 87 8.27 18.34 3.73
C GLU A 87 9.03 19.38 2.89
N THR A 88 9.21 19.15 1.60
CA THR A 88 9.84 20.12 0.69
C THR A 88 8.87 21.25 0.36
N PHE A 89 7.61 20.94 0.06
CA PHE A 89 6.56 21.92 -0.18
C PHE A 89 6.33 22.83 1.03
N GLU A 90 6.20 22.27 2.23
CA GLU A 90 6.00 23.03 3.46
C GLU A 90 7.16 24.01 3.72
N ARG A 91 8.40 23.59 3.47
CA ARG A 91 9.57 24.48 3.57
C ARG A 91 9.51 25.63 2.57
N ILE A 92 8.96 25.41 1.38
CA ILE A 92 8.76 26.46 0.37
C ILE A 92 7.63 27.40 0.80
N VAL A 93 6.51 26.87 1.30
CA VAL A 93 5.39 27.67 1.82
C VAL A 93 5.87 28.63 2.92
N ARG A 94 6.67 28.15 3.88
CA ARG A 94 7.26 28.99 4.94
C ARG A 94 8.26 30.04 4.43
N LEU A 95 8.89 29.82 3.28
CA LEU A 95 9.72 30.86 2.64
C LEU A 95 8.82 31.97 2.06
N TYR A 96 7.78 31.59 1.31
CA TYR A 96 6.87 32.55 0.68
C TYR A 96 6.00 33.30 1.69
N GLU A 97 5.69 32.71 2.85
CA GLU A 97 5.02 33.43 3.96
C GLU A 97 5.76 34.71 4.35
N ARG A 98 7.10 34.71 4.27
CA ARG A 98 7.94 35.87 4.61
C ARG A 98 8.23 36.78 3.44
N GLU A 99 8.33 36.23 2.23
CA GLU A 99 8.74 36.98 1.04
C GLU A 99 7.54 37.59 0.29
N ASN A 100 6.42 36.86 0.13
CA ASN A 100 5.25 37.29 -0.64
C ASN A 100 3.93 36.68 -0.11
N PRO A 101 3.08 37.45 0.58
CA PRO A 101 1.85 36.94 1.20
C PRO A 101 0.78 36.51 0.17
N GLU A 102 0.77 37.08 -1.04
CA GLU A 102 -0.20 36.69 -2.08
C GLU A 102 0.12 35.31 -2.67
N THR A 103 1.39 35.04 -2.97
CA THR A 103 1.84 33.72 -3.44
C THR A 103 1.60 32.65 -2.37
N TYR A 104 1.76 32.99 -1.09
CA TYR A 104 1.43 32.08 0.00
C TYR A 104 -0.04 31.63 -0.05
N LYS A 105 -0.99 32.54 -0.24
CA LYS A 105 -2.43 32.19 -0.34
C LYS A 105 -2.70 31.25 -1.51
N GLU A 106 -2.08 31.50 -2.67
CA GLU A 106 -2.19 30.60 -3.83
C GLU A 106 -1.65 29.19 -3.54
N LEU A 107 -0.50 29.11 -2.86
CA LEU A 107 0.11 27.82 -2.49
C LEU A 107 -0.75 27.04 -1.49
N ARG A 108 -1.38 27.73 -0.53
CA ARG A 108 -2.32 27.11 0.41
C ARG A 108 -3.57 26.60 -0.30
N LYS A 109 -4.07 27.34 -1.29
CA LYS A 109 -5.18 26.88 -2.13
C LYS A 109 -4.81 25.62 -2.93
N LEU A 110 -3.63 25.61 -3.56
CA LEU A 110 -3.13 24.45 -4.29
C LEU A 110 -2.96 23.20 -3.41
N GLU A 111 -2.53 23.39 -2.16
CA GLU A 111 -2.45 22.31 -1.17
C GLU A 111 -3.84 21.71 -0.87
N LEU A 112 -4.83 22.56 -0.63
CA LEU A 112 -6.21 22.15 -0.38
C LEU A 112 -6.84 21.42 -1.58
N ASP A 113 -6.61 21.94 -2.79
CA ASP A 113 -7.09 21.34 -4.03
C ASP A 113 -6.48 19.94 -4.22
N TYR A 114 -5.18 19.78 -3.94
CA TYR A 114 -4.51 18.48 -3.97
C TYR A 114 -5.08 17.50 -2.94
N GLU A 115 -5.29 17.92 -1.70
CA GLU A 115 -5.88 17.06 -0.66
C GLU A 115 -7.30 16.61 -1.03
N THR A 116 -8.09 17.50 -1.60
CA THR A 116 -9.45 17.21 -2.05
C THR A 116 -9.44 16.17 -3.19
N LYS A 117 -8.62 16.38 -4.22
CA LYS A 117 -8.46 15.41 -5.33
C LYS A 117 -8.01 14.04 -4.83
N ARG A 118 -7.04 14.02 -3.91
CA ARG A 118 -6.55 12.76 -3.34
C ARG A 118 -7.62 12.05 -2.52
N GLY A 119 -8.43 12.79 -1.77
CA GLY A 119 -9.58 12.23 -1.05
C GLY A 119 -10.58 11.57 -2.01
N GLN A 120 -10.91 12.25 -3.12
CA GLN A 120 -11.78 11.70 -4.15
C GLN A 120 -11.21 10.43 -4.80
N LEU A 121 -9.92 10.42 -5.13
CA LEU A 121 -9.23 9.25 -5.69
C LEU A 121 -9.21 8.07 -4.72
N ALA A 122 -8.95 8.32 -3.44
CA ALA A 122 -8.96 7.28 -2.42
C ALA A 122 -10.36 6.65 -2.26
N LEU A 123 -11.41 7.49 -2.19
CA LEU A 123 -12.79 7.03 -2.11
C LEU A 123 -13.19 6.20 -3.34
N TYR A 124 -12.81 6.66 -4.54
CA TYR A 124 -13.06 5.92 -5.77
C TYR A 124 -12.36 4.56 -5.75
N PHE A 125 -11.07 4.51 -5.41
CA PHE A 125 -10.30 3.28 -5.33
C PHE A 125 -10.88 2.29 -4.30
N ASP A 126 -11.25 2.77 -3.12
CA ASP A 126 -11.88 1.95 -2.09
C ASP A 126 -13.24 1.41 -2.57
N SER A 127 -14.06 2.21 -3.24
CA SER A 127 -15.35 1.76 -3.78
C SER A 127 -15.18 0.64 -4.82
N VAL A 128 -14.20 0.77 -5.73
CA VAL A 128 -13.92 -0.23 -6.77
C VAL A 128 -13.39 -1.52 -6.13
N LYS A 129 -12.50 -1.41 -5.15
CA LYS A 129 -11.94 -2.56 -4.43
C LYS A 129 -12.98 -3.30 -3.61
N VAL A 130 -13.89 -2.58 -2.95
CA VAL A 130 -15.03 -3.17 -2.24
C VAL A 130 -15.93 -3.88 -3.24
N GLY A 131 -16.33 -3.23 -4.33
CA GLY A 131 -17.16 -3.83 -5.39
C GLY A 131 -16.58 -5.12 -5.97
N LEU A 132 -15.28 -5.12 -6.32
CA LEU A 132 -14.57 -6.31 -6.77
C LEU A 132 -14.59 -7.42 -5.71
N ARG A 133 -14.37 -7.08 -4.43
CA ARG A 133 -14.41 -8.06 -3.33
C ARG A 133 -15.81 -8.66 -3.15
N VAL A 134 -16.87 -7.85 -3.20
CA VAL A 134 -18.26 -8.33 -3.08
C VAL A 134 -18.62 -9.22 -4.27
N ASN A 135 -18.26 -8.82 -5.50
CA ASN A 135 -18.50 -9.63 -6.71
C ASN A 135 -17.80 -10.98 -6.62
N VAL A 136 -16.53 -11.03 -6.22
CA VAL A 136 -15.80 -12.28 -6.03
C VAL A 136 -16.43 -13.12 -4.92
N TRP A 137 -16.84 -12.51 -3.81
CA TRP A 137 -17.50 -13.21 -2.70
C TRP A 137 -18.86 -13.79 -3.10
N MET A 138 -19.64 -13.05 -3.89
CA MET A 138 -20.93 -13.48 -4.43
C MET A 138 -20.76 -14.60 -5.46
N LEU A 139 -19.75 -14.51 -6.33
CA LEU A 139 -19.40 -15.60 -7.27
C LEU A 139 -18.97 -16.87 -6.53
N MET A 140 -18.15 -16.72 -5.49
CA MET A 140 -17.71 -17.84 -4.65
C MET A 140 -18.87 -18.46 -3.87
N HIS A 141 -19.78 -17.66 -3.31
CA HIS A 141 -20.99 -18.17 -2.65
C HIS A 141 -21.93 -18.85 -3.62
N SER A 142 -22.20 -18.24 -4.78
CA SER A 142 -23.05 -18.83 -5.81
C SER A 142 -22.49 -20.16 -6.32
N LYS A 143 -21.17 -20.24 -6.59
CA LYS A 143 -20.51 -21.49 -6.97
C LYS A 143 -20.59 -22.55 -5.86
N LYS A 144 -20.40 -22.18 -4.59
CA LYS A 144 -20.55 -23.11 -3.45
C LYS A 144 -21.98 -23.63 -3.30
N ILE A 145 -22.98 -22.76 -3.44
CA ILE A 145 -24.41 -23.12 -3.38
C ILE A 145 -24.80 -24.01 -4.56
N CYS A 146 -24.27 -23.75 -5.75
CA CYS A 146 -24.54 -24.57 -6.94
C CYS A 146 -23.89 -25.96 -6.81
N LEU A 147 -22.65 -26.03 -6.31
CA LEU A 147 -21.95 -27.29 -6.09
C LEU A 147 -22.64 -28.16 -5.02
N SER A 148 -23.12 -27.55 -3.92
CA SER A 148 -23.87 -28.29 -2.90
C SER A 148 -25.21 -28.81 -3.43
N ARG A 149 -25.90 -28.05 -4.28
CA ARG A 149 -27.16 -28.49 -4.91
C ARG A 149 -26.94 -29.69 -5.83
N ILE A 150 -25.93 -29.62 -6.71
CA ILE A 150 -25.56 -30.71 -7.63
C ILE A 150 -25.22 -32.00 -6.85
N CYS A 151 -24.50 -31.90 -5.73
CA CYS A 151 -24.19 -33.06 -4.90
C CYS A 151 -25.43 -33.71 -4.27
N VAL A 152 -26.43 -32.93 -3.86
CA VAL A 152 -27.68 -33.46 -3.31
C VAL A 152 -28.51 -34.15 -4.39
N ASP A 153 -28.58 -33.57 -5.59
CA ASP A 153 -29.34 -34.12 -6.72
C ASP A 153 -28.72 -35.43 -7.28
N LEU A 154 -27.38 -35.51 -7.39
CA LEU A 154 -26.73 -36.78 -7.75
C LEU A 154 -26.94 -37.88 -6.70
N SER A 155 -26.94 -37.51 -5.41
CA SER A 155 -27.08 -38.48 -4.32
C SER A 155 -28.49 -39.09 -4.29
N THR A 156 -29.52 -38.31 -4.59
CA THR A 156 -30.90 -38.78 -4.67
C THR A 156 -31.14 -39.65 -5.92
N GLU A 157 -30.60 -39.27 -7.08
CA GLU A 157 -30.69 -40.09 -8.29
C GLU A 157 -29.99 -41.45 -8.15
N ILE A 158 -28.77 -41.46 -7.61
CA ILE A 158 -28.02 -42.70 -7.33
C ILE A 158 -28.79 -43.58 -6.33
N GLY A 159 -29.38 -42.97 -5.29
CA GLY A 159 -30.22 -43.67 -4.32
C GLY A 159 -31.47 -44.30 -4.94
N MET A 160 -32.17 -43.59 -5.84
CA MET A 160 -33.34 -44.11 -6.54
C MET A 160 -32.99 -45.26 -7.50
N ILE A 161 -31.89 -45.14 -8.25
CA ILE A 161 -31.42 -46.20 -9.15
C ILE A 161 -31.08 -47.46 -8.36
N TRP A 162 -30.44 -47.33 -7.18
CA TRP A 162 -30.12 -48.46 -6.31
C TRP A 162 -31.36 -49.12 -5.72
N MET A 163 -32.35 -48.33 -5.27
CA MET A 163 -33.64 -48.87 -4.80
C MET A 163 -34.40 -49.60 -5.91
N MET A 164 -34.42 -49.06 -7.14
CA MET A 164 -35.06 -49.71 -8.29
C MET A 164 -34.39 -51.03 -8.63
N LYS A 165 -33.05 -51.07 -8.71
CA LYS A 165 -32.29 -52.29 -9.01
C LYS A 165 -32.49 -53.37 -7.96
N THR A 166 -32.42 -53.01 -6.68
CA THR A 166 -32.67 -53.96 -5.57
C THR A 166 -34.12 -54.47 -5.55
N ALA A 167 -35.10 -53.63 -5.89
CA ALA A 167 -36.49 -54.06 -6.02
C ALA A 167 -36.69 -55.03 -7.20
N THR A 168 -36.08 -54.77 -8.37
CA THR A 168 -36.12 -55.73 -9.50
C THR A 168 -35.43 -57.04 -9.17
N LEU A 169 -34.28 -57.00 -8.49
CA LEU A 169 -33.57 -58.21 -8.09
C LEU A 169 -34.44 -59.07 -7.15
N LYS A 170 -35.04 -58.47 -6.13
CA LYS A 170 -35.98 -59.14 -5.22
C LYS A 170 -37.19 -59.74 -5.95
N ARG A 171 -37.75 -59.05 -6.96
CA ARG A 171 -38.85 -59.58 -7.79
C ARG A 171 -38.41 -60.79 -8.62
N THR A 172 -37.21 -60.77 -9.19
CA THR A 172 -36.69 -61.89 -10.00
C THR A 172 -36.37 -63.12 -9.16
N VAL A 173 -35.80 -62.94 -7.97
CA VAL A 173 -35.52 -64.04 -7.03
C VAL A 173 -36.82 -64.69 -6.57
N LYS A 174 -37.82 -63.90 -6.13
CA LYS A 174 -39.14 -64.43 -5.73
C LYS A 174 -39.86 -65.18 -6.87
N LYS A 175 -39.70 -64.72 -8.11
CA LYS A 175 -40.25 -65.40 -9.30
C LYS A 175 -39.53 -66.72 -9.61
N ARG A 176 -38.24 -66.85 -9.29
CA ARG A 176 -37.49 -68.11 -9.41
C ARG A 176 -37.82 -69.09 -8.29
N GLU A 177 -38.00 -68.62 -7.06
CA GLU A 177 -38.44 -69.45 -5.93
C GLU A 177 -39.83 -70.05 -6.18
N MET A 178 -40.78 -69.27 -6.71
CA MET A 178 -42.11 -69.78 -7.05
C MET A 178 -42.10 -70.79 -8.22
N LYS A 179 -41.16 -70.65 -9.18
CA LYS A 179 -40.98 -71.63 -10.25
C LYS A 179 -40.29 -72.91 -9.77
N GLY A 180 -39.32 -72.80 -8.87
CA GLY A 180 -38.65 -73.96 -8.26
C GLY A 180 -39.60 -74.80 -7.41
N ALA A 181 -40.50 -74.16 -6.66
CA ALA A 181 -41.52 -74.85 -5.87
C ALA A 181 -42.58 -75.60 -6.71
N MET A 182 -42.69 -75.30 -8.02
CA MET A 182 -43.62 -75.94 -8.94
C MET A 182 -43.02 -77.19 -9.61
N VAL A 183 -41.69 -77.36 -9.57
CA VAL A 183 -40.96 -78.47 -10.21
C VAL A 183 -40.69 -79.64 -9.24
N THR A 184 -40.91 -79.46 -7.94
CA THR A 184 -40.74 -80.51 -6.91
C THR A 184 -42.04 -81.22 -6.53
N ARG A 185 -43.08 -81.13 -7.36
CA ARG A 185 -44.35 -81.88 -7.24
C ARG A 185 -44.57 -82.75 -8.47
N GLU A 186 -43.64 -83.67 -8.72
CA GLU A 186 -43.86 -84.87 -9.54
C GLU A 186 -43.20 -86.06 -8.83
#